data_AF-A0A2C5YQ12-F1
#
_entry.id   AF-A0A2C5YQ12-F1
#
_cell.length_a   1.000
_cell.length_b   1.000
_cell.length_c   1.000
_cell.angle_alpha   90.00
_cell.angle_beta   90.00
_cell.angle_gamma   90.00
#
_symmetry.space_group_name_H-M   'P 1'
#
loop_
_entity.id
_entity.type
_entity.pdbx_description
1 polymer ?
#
loop_
_entity_poly.entity_id
_entity_poly.type
_entity_poly.pdbx_seq_one_letter_code
_entity_poly.pdbx_strand_id
1 'polypeptide(L)'
;MEADDTNNDRFLDQRLALEWVHDNIHAFGGDPRRVTLFGESAGSGSIETLVTSPPEPLNFAAAIMQSGVGSIATPSRDSARSWKKAAQGLGCAAGPEQLACMRRVPTAQLKDYVERHKLPSRGCRS
;
A
#
# COMPACT_ATOMS: atom_id res chain seq x y z
N MET A 1 -3.22 19.49 -14.65
CA MET A 1 -2.10 18.55 -14.44
C MET A 1 -2.48 17.77 -13.20
N GLU A 2 -3.31 16.75 -13.39
CA GLU A 2 -3.75 15.86 -12.30
C GLU A 2 -2.51 15.14 -11.80
N ALA A 3 -2.12 15.45 -10.57
CA ALA A 3 -1.14 14.65 -9.87
C ALA A 3 -1.79 13.29 -9.64
N ASP A 4 -1.24 12.28 -10.29
CA ASP A 4 -1.44 10.87 -10.00
C ASP A 4 -1.01 10.63 -8.53
N ASP A 5 -1.93 10.91 -7.61
CA ASP A 5 -1.76 10.78 -6.15
C ASP A 5 -1.91 9.30 -5.70
N THR A 6 -1.87 8.38 -6.67
CA THR A 6 -2.04 6.94 -6.53
C THR A 6 -0.71 6.20 -6.31
N ASN A 7 0.31 6.90 -5.81
CA ASN A 7 1.57 6.25 -5.41
C ASN A 7 1.39 5.52 -4.07
N ASN A 8 0.81 4.33 -4.14
CA ASN A 8 0.65 3.45 -2.99
C ASN A 8 1.12 2.06 -3.43
N ASP A 9 2.43 1.89 -3.56
CA ASP A 9 3.14 0.70 -4.07
C ASP A 9 2.54 -0.64 -3.61
N ARG A 10 2.10 -0.73 -2.35
CA ARG A 10 1.44 -1.93 -1.80
C ARG A 10 0.19 -2.40 -2.56
N PHE A 11 -0.53 -1.49 -3.22
CA PHE A 11 -1.71 -1.84 -4.02
C PHE A 11 -1.32 -2.35 -5.41
N LEU A 12 -0.16 -1.94 -5.93
CA LEU A 12 0.39 -2.56 -7.13
C LEU A 12 0.79 -4.01 -6.83
N ASP A 13 1.42 -4.26 -5.69
CA ASP A 13 1.75 -5.62 -5.24
C ASP A 13 0.50 -6.49 -5.06
N GLN A 14 -0.55 -5.95 -4.43
CA GLN A 14 -1.81 -6.68 -4.27
C GLN A 14 -2.50 -6.95 -5.61
N ARG A 15 -2.50 -5.99 -6.55
CA ARG A 15 -3.04 -6.20 -7.90
C ARG A 15 -2.27 -7.27 -8.66
N LEU A 16 -0.93 -7.22 -8.62
CA LEU A 16 -0.07 -8.23 -9.24
C LEU A 16 -0.31 -9.61 -8.64
N ALA A 17 -0.49 -9.71 -7.32
CA ALA A 17 -0.84 -10.95 -6.66
C ALA A 17 -2.21 -11.49 -7.13
N LEU A 18 -3.20 -10.61 -7.32
CA LEU A 18 -4.51 -11.01 -7.84
C LEU A 18 -4.47 -11.47 -9.29
N GLU A 19 -3.70 -10.79 -10.14
CA GLU A 19 -3.43 -11.22 -11.52
C GLU A 19 -2.78 -12.61 -11.52
N TRP A 20 -1.77 -12.81 -10.68
CA TRP A 20 -1.14 -14.12 -10.56
C TRP A 20 -2.14 -15.19 -10.11
N VAL A 21 -2.98 -14.92 -9.11
CA VAL A 21 -4.02 -15.88 -8.68
C VAL A 21 -4.98 -16.17 -9.84
N HIS A 22 -5.50 -15.14 -10.50
CA HIS A 22 -6.42 -15.31 -11.62
C HIS A 22 -5.83 -16.18 -12.73
N ASP A 23 -4.56 -15.97 -13.09
CA ASP A 23 -3.94 -16.68 -14.20
C ASP A 23 -3.52 -18.11 -13.83
N ASN A 24 -3.24 -18.37 -12.55
CA ASN A 24 -2.60 -19.62 -12.13
C ASN A 24 -3.49 -20.53 -11.26
N ILE A 25 -4.58 -20.03 -10.65
CA ILE A 25 -5.34 -20.81 -9.67
C ILE A 25 -5.98 -22.08 -10.24
N HIS A 26 -6.21 -22.12 -11.55
CA HIS A 26 -6.71 -23.31 -12.25
C HIS A 26 -5.77 -24.51 -12.09
N ALA A 27 -4.45 -24.30 -12.04
CA ALA A 27 -3.45 -25.35 -11.83
C ALA A 27 -3.54 -25.97 -10.43
N PHE A 28 -4.18 -25.28 -9.48
CA PHE A 28 -4.42 -25.74 -8.11
C PHE A 28 -5.85 -26.24 -7.90
N GLY A 29 -6.64 -26.38 -8.97
CA GLY A 29 -8.04 -26.83 -8.92
C GLY A 29 -9.06 -25.75 -8.56
N GLY A 30 -8.68 -24.48 -8.53
CA GLY A 30 -9.61 -23.37 -8.35
C GLY A 30 -10.27 -22.90 -9.65
N ASP A 31 -11.39 -22.18 -9.54
CA ASP A 31 -12.02 -21.48 -10.67
C ASP A 31 -11.65 -19.98 -10.60
N PRO A 32 -10.90 -19.44 -11.58
CA PRO A 32 -10.51 -18.04 -11.58
C PRO A 32 -11.71 -17.07 -11.61
N ARG A 33 -12.89 -17.53 -12.05
CA ARG A 33 -14.13 -16.73 -12.06
C ARG A 33 -14.86 -16.73 -10.72
N ARG A 34 -14.36 -17.46 -9.72
CA ARG A 34 -14.98 -17.60 -8.39
C ARG A 34 -14.05 -17.17 -7.25
N VAL A 35 -13.08 -16.30 -7.56
CA VAL A 35 -12.16 -15.76 -6.56
C VAL A 35 -12.91 -14.79 -5.63
N THR A 36 -12.86 -15.03 -4.32
CA THR A 36 -13.40 -14.14 -3.29
C THR A 36 -12.27 -13.54 -2.50
N LEU A 37 -12.21 -12.21 -2.43
CA LEU A 37 -11.25 -11.49 -1.59
C LEU A 37 -11.74 -11.45 -0.15
N PHE A 38 -10.82 -11.58 0.79
CA PHE A 38 -11.08 -11.42 2.21
C PHE A 38 -9.95 -10.62 2.85
N GLY A 39 -10.30 -9.65 3.70
CA GLY A 39 -9.32 -8.86 4.45
C GLY A 39 -9.84 -8.42 5.81
N GLU A 40 -8.95 -8.46 6.81
CA GLU A 40 -9.22 -8.05 8.19
C GLU A 40 -8.41 -6.78 8.54
N SER A 41 -8.98 -5.85 9.31
CA SER A 41 -8.29 -4.63 9.78
C SER A 41 -7.69 -3.84 8.61
N ALA A 42 -6.36 -3.70 8.53
CA ALA A 42 -5.66 -3.08 7.41
C ALA A 42 -5.91 -3.82 6.07
N GLY A 43 -6.12 -5.13 6.13
CA GLY A 43 -6.53 -5.94 4.99
C GLY A 43 -7.93 -5.58 4.50
N SER A 44 -8.86 -5.23 5.40
CA SER A 44 -10.19 -4.75 4.99
C SER A 44 -10.11 -3.42 4.23
N GLY A 45 -9.28 -2.47 4.68
CA GLY A 45 -9.01 -1.23 3.93
C GLY A 45 -8.29 -1.46 2.59
N SER A 46 -7.54 -2.55 2.47
CA SER A 46 -6.97 -2.98 1.19
C SER A 46 -8.05 -3.47 0.23
N ILE A 47 -8.98 -4.31 0.72
CA ILE A 47 -10.12 -4.77 -0.07
C ILE A 47 -11.03 -3.60 -0.48
N GLU A 48 -11.26 -2.63 0.40
CA GLU A 48 -11.99 -1.40 0.06
C GLU A 48 -11.38 -0.68 -1.15
N THR A 49 -10.06 -0.52 -1.16
CA THR A 49 -9.36 0.16 -2.26
C THR A 49 -9.46 -0.65 -3.55
N LEU A 50 -9.33 -1.97 -3.49
CA LEU A 50 -9.46 -2.84 -4.66
C LEU A 50 -10.88 -2.90 -5.20
N VAL A 51 -11.90 -2.72 -4.35
CA VAL A 51 -13.30 -2.66 -4.79
C VAL A 51 -13.67 -1.28 -5.36
N THR A 52 -13.16 -0.20 -4.77
CA THR A 52 -13.44 1.18 -5.21
C THR A 52 -12.58 1.65 -6.38
N SER A 53 -11.44 1.00 -6.61
CA SER A 53 -10.56 1.20 -7.76
C SER A 53 -10.13 -0.17 -8.30
N PRO A 54 -11.06 -0.90 -8.96
CA PRO A 54 -10.81 -2.26 -9.40
C PRO A 54 -9.73 -2.33 -10.49
N PRO A 55 -9.00 -3.45 -10.58
CA PRO A 55 -8.20 -3.75 -11.74
C PRO A 55 -9.12 -3.94 -12.95
N GLU A 56 -8.62 -3.57 -14.12
CA GLU A 56 -9.26 -3.81 -15.41
C GLU A 56 -8.35 -4.75 -16.23
N PRO A 57 -8.79 -5.98 -16.56
CA PRO A 57 -10.11 -6.55 -16.29
C PRO A 57 -10.32 -6.95 -14.81
N LEU A 58 -11.57 -6.94 -14.37
CA LEU A 58 -11.93 -7.42 -13.04
C LEU A 58 -11.56 -8.91 -12.87
N ASN A 59 -10.76 -9.21 -11.85
CA ASN A 59 -10.16 -10.53 -11.62
C ASN A 59 -10.62 -11.21 -10.31
N PHE A 60 -11.70 -10.71 -9.70
CA PHE A 60 -12.35 -11.31 -8.54
C PHE A 60 -13.88 -11.17 -8.62
N ALA A 61 -14.61 -12.07 -7.96
CA ALA A 61 -16.07 -12.16 -8.03
C ALA A 61 -16.78 -11.63 -6.78
N ALA A 62 -16.12 -11.67 -5.62
CA ALA A 62 -16.70 -11.22 -4.35
C ALA A 62 -15.62 -10.69 -3.40
N ALA A 63 -16.05 -9.94 -2.38
CA ALA A 63 -15.17 -9.32 -1.39
C ALA A 63 -15.80 -9.38 0.01
N ILE A 64 -14.99 -9.67 1.03
CA ILE A 64 -15.36 -9.67 2.45
C ILE A 64 -14.41 -8.73 3.20
N MET A 65 -15.00 -7.76 3.89
CA MET A 65 -14.31 -6.73 4.65
C MET A 65 -14.61 -6.90 6.14
N GLN A 66 -13.65 -7.43 6.90
CA GLN A 66 -13.82 -7.70 8.33
C GLN A 66 -13.12 -6.64 9.19
N SER A 67 -13.82 -6.06 10.16
CA SER A 67 -13.24 -5.18 11.19
C SER A 67 -12.37 -4.03 10.63
N GLY A 68 -12.67 -3.55 9.42
CA GLY A 68 -12.05 -2.38 8.84
C GLY A 68 -13.01 -1.20 8.84
N VAL A 69 -12.49 -0.01 9.15
CA VAL A 69 -13.21 1.25 8.95
C VAL A 69 -12.81 1.81 7.59
N GLY A 70 -13.82 2.07 6.75
CA GLY A 70 -13.61 2.58 5.40
C GLY A 70 -12.83 3.89 5.44
N SER A 71 -11.55 3.82 5.10
CA SER A 71 -10.62 4.92 5.29
C SER A 71 -10.25 5.39 3.90
N ILE A 72 -11.10 6.24 3.30
CA ILE A 72 -10.74 7.01 2.11
C ILE A 72 -9.34 7.56 2.35
N ALA A 73 -8.38 7.00 1.61
CA ALA A 73 -6.96 7.15 1.85
C ALA A 73 -6.52 8.53 1.38
N THR A 74 -7.00 9.58 2.03
CA THR A 74 -6.55 10.94 1.77
C THR A 74 -5.03 10.99 1.94
N PRO A 75 -4.28 11.54 0.97
CA PRO A 75 -2.88 11.86 1.16
C PRO A 75 -2.77 12.80 2.34
N SER A 76 -2.47 12.25 3.51
CA SER A 76 -2.44 13.06 4.72
C SER A 76 -1.23 14.00 4.61
N ARG A 77 -1.41 15.26 4.99
CA ARG A 77 -0.30 16.21 5.19
C ARG A 77 0.79 15.64 6.11
N ASP A 78 0.47 14.61 6.89
CA ASP A 78 1.43 13.84 7.69
C ASP A 78 2.44 13.09 6.82
N SER A 79 2.07 12.58 5.64
CA SER A 79 2.94 11.74 4.80
C SER A 79 4.13 12.54 4.24
N ALA A 80 3.89 13.73 3.69
CA ALA A 80 4.96 14.62 3.20
C ALA A 80 5.86 15.13 4.34
N ARG A 81 5.30 15.37 5.53
CA ARG A 81 6.08 15.74 6.72
C ARG A 81 6.95 14.58 7.22
N SER A 82 6.39 13.38 7.30
CA SER A 82 7.13 12.16 7.67
C SER A 82 8.27 11.89 6.71
N TRP A 83 8.06 12.03 5.40
CA TRP A 83 9.11 11.90 4.39
C TRP A 83 10.26 12.89 4.66
N LYS A 84 9.95 14.18 4.80
CA LYS A 84 10.96 15.21 5.05
C LYS A 84 11.74 14.93 6.34
N LYS A 85 11.05 14.55 7.41
CA LYS A 85 11.67 14.24 8.71
C LYS A 85 12.58 13.01 8.62
N ALA A 86 12.12 11.94 7.97
CA ALA A 86 12.91 10.73 7.76
C ALA A 86 14.17 11.03 6.92
N ALA A 87 14.01 11.69 5.77
CA ALA A 87 15.12 11.98 4.89
C ALA A 87 16.17 12.87 5.56
N GLN A 88 15.75 13.92 6.26
CA GLN A 88 16.68 14.78 7.01
C GLN A 88 17.38 14.02 8.13
N GLY A 89 16.64 13.22 8.91
CA GLY A 89 17.21 12.47 10.04
C GLY A 89 18.16 11.34 9.64
N LEU A 90 18.08 10.88 8.39
CA LEU A 90 18.95 9.85 7.81
C LEU A 90 20.07 10.44 6.94
N GLY A 91 20.22 11.77 6.92
CA GLY A 91 21.30 12.45 6.19
C GLY A 91 21.06 12.63 4.68
N CYS A 92 19.82 12.42 4.21
CA CYS A 92 19.45 12.62 2.81
C CYS A 92 18.94 14.05 2.56
N ALA A 93 19.81 14.89 2.01
CA ALA A 93 19.52 16.28 1.66
C ALA A 93 18.34 16.41 0.70
N ALA A 94 17.59 17.51 0.82
CA ALA A 94 16.49 17.82 -0.09
C ALA A 94 17.03 18.16 -1.49
N GLY A 95 16.42 17.59 -2.52
CA GLY A 95 16.83 17.78 -3.91
C GLY A 95 16.54 16.55 -4.77
N PRO A 96 16.91 16.58 -6.06
CA PRO A 96 16.65 15.48 -6.99
C PRO A 96 17.22 14.13 -6.54
N GLU A 97 18.37 14.16 -5.85
CA GLU A 97 19.07 12.96 -5.37
C GLU A 97 18.52 12.40 -4.05
N GLN A 98 17.52 13.05 -3.43
CA GLN A 98 17.02 12.64 -2.11
C GLN A 98 16.47 11.21 -2.13
N LEU A 99 15.72 10.85 -3.18
CA LEU A 99 15.17 9.51 -3.34
C LEU A 99 16.27 8.46 -3.55
N ALA A 100 17.29 8.78 -4.35
CA ALA A 100 18.43 7.89 -4.58
C ALA A 100 19.24 7.66 -3.29
N CYS A 101 19.42 8.70 -2.48
CA CYS A 101 20.01 8.59 -1.15
C CYS A 101 19.16 7.68 -0.24
N MET A 102 17.85 7.93 -0.16
CA MET A 102 16.94 7.15 0.69
C MET A 102 16.91 5.66 0.32
N ARG A 103 17.01 5.32 -0.98
CA ARG A 103 17.12 3.93 -1.46
C ARG A 103 18.39 3.20 -1.02
N ARG A 104 19.44 3.93 -0.63
CA ARG A 104 20.71 3.35 -0.14
C ARG A 104 20.77 3.23 1.38
N VAL A 105 19.80 3.79 2.11
CA VAL A 105 19.74 3.65 3.57
C VAL A 105 19.48 2.18 3.91
N PRO A 106 20.28 1.57 4.80
CA PRO A 106 20.03 0.21 5.26
C PRO A 106 18.62 0.05 5.85
N THR A 107 17.90 -1.00 5.46
CA THR A 107 16.50 -1.23 5.86
C THR A 107 16.32 -1.23 7.38
N ALA A 108 17.25 -1.83 8.13
CA ALA A 108 17.21 -1.83 9.59
C ALA A 108 17.28 -0.40 10.17
N GLN A 109 18.17 0.44 9.64
CA GLN A 109 18.31 1.83 10.07
C GLN A 109 17.06 2.65 9.74
N LEU A 110 16.50 2.46 8.54
CA LEU A 110 15.25 3.13 8.12
C LEU A 110 14.09 2.73 9.03
N LYS A 111 13.90 1.42 9.28
CA LYS A 111 12.87 0.89 10.18
C LYS A 111 13.01 1.45 11.59
N ASP A 112 14.21 1.34 12.16
CA ASP A 112 14.49 1.81 13.52
C ASP A 112 14.26 3.33 13.65
N TYR A 113 14.56 4.10 12.62
CA TYR A 113 14.31 5.54 12.62
C TYR A 113 12.80 5.84 12.61
N VAL A 114 12.05 5.21 11.70
CA VAL A 114 10.59 5.39 11.56
C VAL A 114 9.87 5.04 12.87
N GLU A 115 10.20 3.91 13.47
CA GLU A 115 9.58 3.42 14.70
C GLU A 115 9.90 4.30 15.91
N ARG A 116 11.18 4.62 16.13
CA ARG A 116 11.60 5.46 17.28
C ARG A 116 10.96 6.85 17.25
N HIS A 117 10.78 7.41 16.06
CA HIS A 117 10.22 8.75 15.91
C HIS A 117 8.70 8.75 15.73
N LYS A 118 8.06 7.57 15.85
CA LYS A 118 6.61 7.37 15.64
C LYS A 118 6.13 8.08 14.39
N LEU A 119 6.92 8.03 13.32
CA LEU A 119 6.49 8.63 12.06
C LEU A 119 5.27 7.84 11.62
N PRO A 120 4.14 8.50 11.33
CA PRO A 120 2.94 7.79 10.93
C PRO A 120 3.23 6.97 9.66
N SER A 121 3.43 5.67 9.84
CA SER A 121 3.06 4.67 8.85
C SER A 121 1.54 4.61 8.91
N ARG A 122 0.85 4.78 7.78
CA ARG A 122 -0.61 4.89 7.76
C ARG A 122 -1.23 3.67 8.48
N GLY A 123 -1.69 3.90 9.71
CA GLY A 123 -2.50 2.98 10.51
C GLY A 123 -3.75 3.74 10.91
N CYS A 124 -4.90 3.08 10.81
CA CYS A 124 -6.19 3.62 11.18
C CYS A 124 -6.11 4.21 12.60
N ARG A 125 -6.35 5.52 12.73
CA ARG A 125 -6.63 6.11 14.03
C ARG A 125 -8.06 5.71 14.38
N SER A 126 -8.20 4.92 15.44
CA SER A 126 -9.46 4.73 16.18
C SER A 126 -9.93 6.07 16.76
#